data_AF-A0AAW1VWE0-F1
#
_entry.id   AF-A0AAW1VWE0-F1
#
_cell.length_a   1.000
_cell.length_b   1.000
_cell.length_c   1.000
_cell.angle_alpha   90.00
_cell.angle_beta   90.00
_cell.angle_gamma   90.00
#
_symmetry.space_group_name_H-M   'P 1'
#
loop_
_entity.id
_entity.type
_entity.pdbx_description
1 polymer ?
#
loop_
_entity_poly.entity_id
_entity_poly.type
_entity_poly.pdbx_seq_one_letter_code
_entity_poly.pdbx_strand_id
1 'polypeptide(L)'
;MCSRGRSCAKGINPDEAVAYGAAVQAAVLSGKQNGNLQNFNTLLDITPLSLGVLTGQDRTMTFLVPRNTRIPVTKNENLTTMYDNQNVVRFAIYEGEFTLSDIPPAPMGVPQFNTCFSIDANGILSVSCNTPNLYI
;
A
#
# COMPACT_ATOMS: atom_id res chain seq x y z
N MET A 1 -0.38 1.20 -24.39
CA MET A 1 0.74 2.11 -24.73
C MET A 1 1.96 1.30 -25.16
N CYS A 2 2.53 1.59 -26.32
CA CYS A 2 3.74 0.92 -26.82
C CYS A 2 4.97 1.76 -26.44
N SER A 3 5.71 1.35 -25.41
CA SER A 3 6.97 2.00 -25.04
C SER A 3 8.15 1.29 -25.72
N ARG A 4 9.01 2.08 -26.38
CA ARG A 4 10.35 1.70 -26.88
C ARG A 4 10.41 0.50 -27.83
N GLY A 5 10.01 0.69 -29.09
CA GLY A 5 10.45 -0.15 -30.21
C GLY A 5 9.88 -1.57 -30.30
N ARG A 6 8.98 -1.97 -29.39
CA ARG A 6 8.22 -3.22 -29.52
C ARG A 6 6.95 -3.00 -30.32
N SER A 7 6.63 -3.95 -31.20
CA SER A 7 5.40 -3.95 -31.98
C SER A 7 4.18 -3.90 -31.05
N CYS A 8 3.30 -2.93 -31.28
CA CYS A 8 2.02 -2.87 -30.59
C CYS A 8 1.22 -4.15 -30.82
N ALA A 9 0.62 -4.69 -29.76
CA ALA A 9 -0.38 -5.74 -29.90
C ALA A 9 -1.58 -5.16 -30.64
N LYS A 10 -1.89 -5.69 -31.83
CA LYS A 10 -3.00 -5.24 -32.69
C LYS A 10 -4.21 -6.18 -32.68
N GLY A 11 -4.20 -7.22 -31.83
CA GLY A 11 -5.19 -8.30 -31.86
C GLY A 11 -6.44 -8.09 -31.01
N ILE A 12 -6.55 -6.99 -30.26
CA ILE A 12 -7.67 -6.72 -29.34
C ILE A 12 -8.14 -5.28 -29.57
N ASN A 13 -9.46 -5.08 -29.64
CA ASN A 13 -10.06 -3.74 -29.73
C ASN A 13 -9.72 -2.94 -28.46
N PRO A 14 -9.03 -1.79 -28.57
CA PRO A 14 -8.66 -0.98 -27.39
C PRO A 14 -9.86 -0.50 -26.59
N ASP A 15 -11.01 -0.30 -27.25
CA ASP A 15 -12.23 0.21 -26.60
C ASP A 15 -12.90 -0.86 -25.72
N GLU A 16 -12.65 -2.14 -26.03
CA GLU A 16 -13.25 -3.28 -25.33
C GLU A 16 -12.26 -4.03 -24.42
N ALA A 17 -10.96 -3.75 -24.55
CA ALA A 17 -9.90 -4.49 -23.86
C ALA A 17 -10.08 -4.48 -22.33
N VAL A 18 -10.46 -3.33 -21.75
CA VAL A 18 -10.69 -3.19 -20.31
C VAL A 18 -11.92 -3.99 -19.88
N ALA A 19 -13.02 -3.89 -20.62
CA ALA A 19 -14.26 -4.62 -20.33
C ALA A 19 -14.05 -6.14 -20.43
N TYR A 20 -13.33 -6.60 -21.44
CA TYR A 20 -13.00 -8.01 -21.63
C TYR A 20 -12.15 -8.55 -20.47
N GLY A 21 -11.10 -7.82 -20.07
CA GLY A 21 -10.25 -8.18 -18.94
C GLY A 21 -11.04 -8.26 -17.62
N ALA A 22 -11.92 -7.30 -17.37
CA ALA A 22 -12.80 -7.30 -16.20
C ALA A 22 -13.77 -8.48 -16.19
N ALA A 23 -14.36 -8.84 -17.34
CA ALA A 23 -15.25 -9.98 -17.47
C ALA A 23 -14.54 -11.33 -17.20
N VAL A 24 -13.30 -11.48 -17.70
CA VAL A 24 -12.47 -12.64 -17.41
C VAL A 24 -12.16 -12.72 -15.92
N GLN A 25 -11.79 -11.60 -15.29
CA GLN A 25 -11.51 -11.56 -13.86
C GLN A 25 -12.75 -11.89 -13.01
N ALA A 26 -13.93 -11.40 -13.39
CA ALA A 26 -15.19 -11.73 -12.74
C ALA A 26 -15.54 -13.22 -12.87
N ALA A 27 -15.29 -13.84 -14.03
CA ALA A 27 -15.52 -15.27 -14.25
C ALA A 27 -14.60 -16.14 -13.38
N VAL A 28 -13.32 -15.75 -13.23
CA VAL A 28 -12.35 -16.40 -12.33
C VAL A 28 -12.79 -16.31 -10.88
N LEU A 29 -13.17 -15.12 -10.41
CA LEU A 29 -13.68 -14.90 -9.04
C LEU A 29 -15.00 -15.65 -8.75
N SER A 30 -15.84 -15.85 -9.77
CA SER A 30 -17.13 -16.57 -9.63
C SER A 30 -17.00 -18.09 -9.66
N GLY A 31 -15.80 -18.65 -9.80
CA GLY A 31 -15.56 -20.09 -9.84
C GLY A 31 -16.11 -20.81 -11.09
N LYS A 32 -16.61 -20.07 -12.09
CA LYS A 32 -17.10 -20.61 -13.37
C LYS A 32 -15.93 -20.83 -14.33
N GLN A 33 -15.06 -21.77 -13.99
CA GLN A 33 -13.88 -22.06 -14.79
C GLN A 33 -14.17 -23.16 -15.82
N ASN A 34 -14.13 -22.79 -17.11
CA ASN A 34 -14.05 -23.76 -18.19
C ASN A 34 -12.58 -23.92 -18.62
N GLY A 35 -12.05 -25.15 -18.55
CA GLY A 35 -10.80 -25.59 -19.21
C GLY A 35 -9.55 -24.73 -18.97
N ASN A 36 -9.31 -23.73 -19.83
CA ASN A 36 -8.08 -22.93 -19.88
C ASN A 36 -7.97 -21.81 -18.81
N LEU A 37 -9.05 -21.53 -18.06
CA LEU A 37 -9.05 -20.49 -17.02
C LEU A 37 -8.47 -20.95 -15.68
N GLN A 38 -8.13 -22.24 -15.53
CA GLN A 38 -7.57 -22.81 -14.30
C GLN A 38 -6.19 -22.24 -13.94
N ASN A 39 -5.44 -21.76 -14.94
CA ASN A 39 -4.13 -21.12 -14.74
C ASN A 39 -4.24 -19.62 -14.41
N PHE A 40 -5.43 -19.03 -14.48
CA PHE A 40 -5.68 -17.61 -14.18
C PHE A 40 -6.03 -17.35 -12.70
N ASN A 41 -5.97 -18.38 -11.85
CA ASN A 41 -6.37 -18.31 -10.45
C ASN A 41 -5.49 -17.40 -9.58
N THR A 42 -4.41 -16.83 -10.12
CA THR A 42 -3.50 -15.96 -9.40
C THR A 42 -3.15 -14.75 -10.24
N LEU A 43 -3.99 -13.71 -10.18
CA LEU A 43 -3.54 -12.36 -10.52
C LEU A 43 -2.67 -11.86 -9.37
N LEU A 44 -1.40 -11.60 -9.68
CA LEU A 44 -0.45 -10.98 -8.76
C LEU A 44 -0.44 -9.49 -9.03
N ASP A 45 -1.28 -8.76 -8.32
CA ASP A 45 -1.25 -7.29 -8.37
C ASP A 45 -0.11 -6.75 -7.51
N ILE A 46 0.30 -5.51 -7.76
CA ILE A 46 1.45 -4.86 -7.13
C ILE A 46 1.16 -3.43 -6.68
N THR A 47 1.86 -2.96 -5.66
CA THR A 47 1.77 -1.57 -5.21
C THR A 47 2.34 -0.60 -6.26
N PRO A 48 1.61 0.44 -6.67
CA PRO A 48 2.09 1.39 -7.68
C PRO A 48 3.22 2.31 -7.18
N LEU A 49 3.15 2.73 -5.91
CA LEU A 49 4.15 3.57 -5.23
C LEU A 49 4.60 2.95 -3.90
N SER A 50 5.70 3.47 -3.36
CA SER A 50 6.18 3.10 -2.03
C SER A 50 5.35 3.80 -0.95
N LEU A 51 5.00 3.07 0.11
CA LEU A 51 4.37 3.60 1.31
C LEU A 51 5.41 3.75 2.42
N GLY A 52 5.32 4.82 3.20
CA GLY A 52 6.32 5.12 4.21
C GLY A 52 5.87 6.12 5.26
N VAL A 53 6.73 6.32 6.25
CA VAL A 53 6.55 7.31 7.31
C VAL A 53 7.42 8.51 7.00
N LEU A 54 6.87 9.71 7.19
CA LEU A 54 7.57 10.97 7.01
C LEU A 54 7.67 11.70 8.34
N THR A 55 8.90 11.90 8.80
CA THR A 55 9.17 12.55 10.08
C THR A 55 9.28 14.06 9.89
N GLY A 56 8.65 14.81 10.81
CA GLY A 56 8.10 16.13 10.52
C GLY A 56 9.08 17.29 10.31
N GLN A 57 10.40 17.08 10.40
CA GLN A 57 11.38 18.19 10.33
C GLN A 57 12.47 18.02 9.28
N ASP A 58 12.95 16.80 9.06
CA ASP A 58 13.97 16.47 8.06
C ASP A 58 13.39 16.08 6.70
N ARG A 59 12.06 15.88 6.62
CA ARG A 59 11.39 15.32 5.43
C ARG A 59 12.01 13.98 4.99
N THR A 60 12.66 13.26 5.90
CA THR A 60 13.19 11.94 5.60
C THR A 60 12.05 10.95 5.59
N MET A 61 11.93 10.19 4.50
CA MET A 61 10.88 9.18 4.33
C MET A 61 11.47 7.79 4.52
N THR A 62 10.96 7.05 5.50
CA THR A 62 11.29 5.64 5.70
C THR A 62 10.24 4.79 5.00
N PHE A 63 10.65 4.05 3.95
CA PHE A 63 9.73 3.20 3.19
C PHE A 63 9.47 1.87 3.90
N LEU A 64 8.20 1.59 4.17
CA LEU A 64 7.69 0.37 4.82
C LEU A 64 7.27 -0.69 3.79
N VAL A 65 6.58 -0.23 2.74
CA VAL A 65 6.15 -1.07 1.61
C VAL A 65 6.75 -0.44 0.35
N PRO A 66 7.78 -1.04 -0.25
CA PRO A 66 8.34 -0.54 -1.50
C PRO A 66 7.32 -0.59 -2.64
N ARG A 67 7.50 0.25 -3.65
CA ARG A 67 6.76 0.10 -4.93
C ARG A 67 6.99 -1.28 -5.54
N ASN A 68 6.04 -1.73 -6.33
CA ASN A 68 6.00 -3.04 -6.97
C ASN A 68 5.97 -4.22 -5.98
N THR A 69 5.53 -4.00 -4.73
CA THR A 69 5.32 -5.07 -3.75
C THR A 69 4.03 -5.80 -4.09
N ARG A 70 4.05 -7.14 -4.08
CA ARG A 70 2.86 -7.96 -4.36
C ARG A 70 1.79 -7.75 -3.28
N ILE A 71 0.53 -7.58 -3.68
CA ILE A 71 -0.62 -7.51 -2.76
C ILE A 71 -1.40 -8.84 -2.79
N PRO A 72 -2.08 -9.23 -1.69
CA PRO A 72 -2.19 -8.53 -0.41
C PRO A 72 -0.87 -8.52 0.38
N VAL A 73 -0.63 -7.47 1.15
CA VAL A 73 0.57 -7.34 2.00
C VAL A 73 0.23 -6.66 3.32
N THR A 74 0.79 -7.18 4.42
CA THR A 74 0.72 -6.55 5.74
C THR A 74 2.14 -6.33 6.27
N LYS A 75 2.41 -5.13 6.76
CA LYS A 75 3.69 -4.73 7.37
C LYS A 75 3.42 -4.05 8.70
N ASN A 76 4.03 -4.58 9.75
CA ASN A 76 4.03 -3.99 11.08
C ASN A 76 5.42 -3.43 11.33
N GLU A 77 5.48 -2.19 11.79
CA GLU A 77 6.72 -1.59 12.28
C GLU A 77 6.48 -0.84 13.58
N ASN A 78 7.47 -0.93 14.46
CA ASN A 78 7.52 -0.13 15.66
C ASN A 78 8.18 1.20 15.32
N LEU A 79 7.39 2.25 15.30
CA LEU A 79 7.83 3.61 15.05
C LEU A 79 7.99 4.36 16.35
N THR A 80 8.85 5.37 16.33
CA THR A 80 9.08 6.25 17.47
C THR A 80 9.28 7.68 17.00
N THR A 81 9.31 8.64 17.93
CA THR A 81 9.64 10.03 17.62
C THR A 81 11.12 10.14 17.24
N MET A 82 11.40 10.96 16.22
CA MET A 82 12.76 11.20 15.73
C MET A 82 13.41 12.44 16.36
N TYR A 83 12.63 13.20 17.15
CA TYR A 83 13.08 14.42 17.82
C TYR A 83 12.40 14.57 19.18
N ASP A 84 13.06 15.31 20.08
CA ASP A 84 12.49 15.65 21.39
C ASP A 84 11.22 16.48 21.24
N ASN A 85 10.20 16.16 22.04
CA ASN A 85 8.92 16.86 22.08
C ASN A 85 8.17 16.90 20.73
N GLN A 86 8.42 15.94 19.85
CA GLN A 86 7.69 15.80 18.60
C GLN A 86 6.20 15.51 18.89
N ASN A 87 5.32 16.45 18.50
CA ASN A 87 3.88 16.40 18.76
C ASN A 87 3.07 15.79 17.60
N VAL A 88 3.67 15.65 16.42
CA VAL A 88 3.01 15.19 15.20
C VAL A 88 3.91 14.21 14.44
N VAL A 89 3.33 13.10 13.98
CA VAL A 89 3.95 12.14 13.05
C VAL A 89 3.08 12.08 11.79
N ARG A 90 3.71 12.23 10.61
CA ARG A 90 3.02 12.15 9.32
C ARG A 90 3.36 10.84 8.63
N PHE A 91 2.37 10.26 7.98
CA PHE A 91 2.46 9.03 7.23
C PHE A 91 2.15 9.37 5.78
N ALA A 92 3.17 9.26 4.93
CA ALA A 92 3.04 9.51 3.51
C ALA A 92 2.55 8.24 2.83
N ILE A 93 1.33 8.30 2.32
CA ILE A 93 0.57 7.15 1.84
C ILE A 93 0.26 7.34 0.34
N TYR A 94 -0.05 6.25 -0.36
CA TYR A 94 -0.52 6.30 -1.73
C TYR A 94 -1.81 7.13 -1.83
N GLU A 95 -1.82 8.15 -2.70
CA GLU A 95 -2.93 9.08 -2.93
C GLU A 95 -3.43 9.85 -1.69
N GLY A 96 -2.62 9.96 -0.62
CA GLY A 96 -3.00 10.76 0.56
C GLY A 96 -1.94 10.84 1.65
N GLU A 97 -2.24 11.61 2.70
CA GLU A 97 -1.42 11.70 3.91
C GLU A 97 -2.28 11.36 5.14
N PHE A 98 -1.75 10.54 6.04
CA PHE A 98 -2.34 10.31 7.35
C PHE A 98 -1.48 11.00 8.40
N THR A 99 -2.08 11.68 9.37
CA THR A 99 -1.35 12.42 10.41
C THR A 99 -1.80 11.94 11.77
N LEU A 100 -0.85 11.50 12.59
CA LEU A 100 -1.03 11.28 14.01
C LEU A 100 -0.63 12.55 14.76
N SER A 101 -1.61 13.25 15.31
CA SER A 101 -1.43 14.44 16.15
C SER A 101 -1.52 14.10 17.64
N ASP A 102 -1.26 15.10 18.48
CA ASP A 102 -1.47 15.04 19.93
C ASP A 102 -0.57 14.03 20.66
N ILE A 103 0.64 13.82 20.13
CA ILE A 103 1.65 13.02 20.82
C ILE A 103 2.16 13.81 22.03
N PRO A 104 2.13 13.23 23.25
CA PRO A 104 2.65 13.88 24.45
C PRO A 104 4.12 14.27 24.25
N PRO A 105 4.53 15.49 24.67
CA PRO A 105 5.93 15.89 24.64
C PRO A 105 6.78 14.93 25.47
N ALA A 106 7.71 14.24 24.82
CA ALA A 106 8.63 13.30 25.43
C ALA A 106 9.97 13.33 24.69
N PRO A 107 11.07 12.87 25.32
CA PRO A 107 12.35 12.72 24.62
C PRO A 107 12.23 11.84 23.38
N MET A 108 13.10 12.06 22.40
CA MET A 108 13.26 11.23 21.21
C MET A 108 13.35 9.75 21.61
N GLY A 109 12.65 8.88 20.89
CA GLY A 109 12.70 7.44 21.14
C GLY A 109 11.77 6.92 22.24
N VAL A 110 11.17 7.81 23.05
CA VAL A 110 10.32 7.42 24.20
C VAL A 110 8.90 7.05 23.78
N PRO A 111 8.16 7.86 23.00
CA PRO A 111 6.87 7.43 22.46
C PRO A 111 7.09 6.33 21.44
N GLN A 112 6.43 5.18 21.64
CA GLN A 112 6.47 4.06 20.71
C GLN A 112 5.07 3.77 20.18
N PHE A 113 5.00 3.53 18.89
CA PHE A 113 3.78 3.28 18.14
C PHE A 113 3.97 1.99 17.35
N ASN A 114 3.08 1.02 17.53
CA ASN A 114 3.00 -0.12 16.64
C ASN A 114 2.08 0.26 15.48
N THR A 115 2.66 0.50 14.31
CA THR A 115 1.92 0.86 13.12
C THR A 115 1.84 -0.32 12.17
N CYS A 116 0.63 -0.68 11.80
CA CYS A 116 0.32 -1.71 10.83
C CYS A 116 -0.19 -1.07 9.53
N PHE A 117 0.46 -1.41 8.43
CA PHE A 117 0.04 -1.10 7.07
C PHE A 117 -0.43 -2.38 6.41
N SER A 118 -1.70 -2.44 6.04
CA SER A 118 -2.27 -3.60 5.35
C SER A 118 -2.92 -3.18 4.05
N ILE A 119 -2.49 -3.76 2.93
CA ILE A 119 -3.14 -3.61 1.63
C ILE A 119 -3.82 -4.93 1.30
N ASP A 120 -5.13 -4.88 1.06
CA ASP A 120 -5.90 -6.06 0.71
C ASP A 120 -5.75 -6.44 -0.78
N ALA A 121 -6.44 -7.49 -1.21
CA ALA A 121 -6.41 -7.96 -2.60
C ALA A 121 -7.07 -6.99 -3.60
N ASN A 122 -7.84 -6.01 -3.11
CA ASN A 122 -8.46 -4.96 -3.92
C ASN A 122 -7.57 -3.71 -4.03
N GLY A 123 -6.42 -3.69 -3.35
CA GLY A 123 -5.55 -2.51 -3.26
C GLY A 123 -6.00 -1.49 -2.20
N ILE A 124 -6.98 -1.82 -1.35
CA ILE A 124 -7.43 -0.93 -0.27
C ILE A 124 -6.38 -0.96 0.85
N LEU A 125 -5.77 0.19 1.11
CA LEU A 125 -4.87 0.37 2.23
C LEU A 125 -5.64 0.67 3.51
N SER A 126 -5.31 -0.06 4.56
CA SER A 126 -5.71 0.19 5.95
C SER A 126 -4.47 0.46 6.77
N VAL A 127 -4.46 1.59 7.48
CA VAL A 127 -3.40 1.95 8.43
C VAL A 127 -3.98 1.96 9.82
N SER A 128 -3.39 1.19 10.72
CA SER A 128 -3.74 1.21 12.14
C SER A 128 -2.50 1.51 12.97
N CYS A 129 -2.70 2.31 14.01
CA CYS A 129 -1.65 2.69 14.92
C CYS A 129 -2.13 2.36 16.33
N ASN A 130 -1.39 1.49 17.03
CA ASN A 130 -1.65 1.17 18.42
C ASN A 130 -0.46 1.63 19.26
N THR A 131 -0.73 2.36 20.34
CA THR A 131 0.26 2.74 21.34
C THR A 131 0.29 1.68 22.43
N PRO A 132 1.32 0.81 22.49
CA PRO A 132 1.38 -0.25 23.49
C PRO A 132 1.48 0.25 24.94
N ASN A 133 1.69 1.55 25.19
CA ASN A 133 1.80 2.13 26.54
C ASN A 133 1.39 3.61 26.58
N LEU A 134 0.14 3.96 26.20
CA LEU A 134 -0.43 5.18 26.77
C LEU A 134 -0.94 4.83 28.17
N TYR A 135 -0.08 5.03 29.17
CA TYR A 135 -0.56 5.21 30.52
C TYR A 135 -1.52 6.41 30.51
N ILE A 136 -2.71 6.15 31.05
CA ILE A 136 -3.66 7.07 31.69
C ILE A 136 -3.02 8.37 32.17
#